data_AF-A0A0L0LC70-F1
#
_entry.id   AF-A0A0L0LC70-F1
#
_cell.length_a   1.000
_cell.length_b   1.000
_cell.length_c   1.000
_cell.angle_alpha   90.00
_cell.angle_beta   90.00
_cell.angle_gamma   90.00
#
_symmetry.space_group_name_H-M   'P 1'
#
loop_
_entity.id
_entity.type
_entity.pdbx_description
1 polymer ?
#
loop_
_entity_poly.entity_id
_entity_poly.type
_entity_poly.pdbx_seq_one_letter_code
_entity_poly.pdbx_strand_id
1 'polypeptide(L)'
;MFSFLIDFFANSNFLLTFKLLYYSAYVLVPFALVYIAWEVWVAYVRALFFAKTSMIVLEIKLPKDIFKSPKAMEFCIQSLHQLAGEKNWFEKFWQGKVRAWTSLEIASIDGGVHFFIWIRKSMKNVLEANLYSQYPGIEIYEVPDYTLPTSYNPEVNSIWASEFDLTGADVFPIKTYIDYGMDKDPDEEYKIDPMTPLIEFLGSLGRGQQAWIQILIRAHVAEEKDPSKTWSNAKIWTTLRPKDIWDRWAKKDFRWKEAAQVEIDKIITKAKGEKGPDGKIIPGTGRQLTDVEKETVTALARSVSKKGFDVGMRAIYIAPKDIWSPDNIGGIIGGITHFNSHLNGFKPARGIDERFSNIFIAWKTRSLKKRESEKQYLLDAYKHRGYFYGPFKSPHFVLNTEELATLFHLPGGVSTTPTFTRIDSKKSQAPTNLPV
;
A
#
# COMPACT_ATOMS: atom_id res chain seq x y z
N MET A 1 -12.68 26.63 52.07
CA MET A 1 -12.23 26.31 50.68
C MET A 1 -10.86 26.90 50.39
N PHE A 2 -10.60 28.18 50.70
CA PHE A 2 -9.27 28.80 50.53
C PHE A 2 -8.17 28.26 51.46
N SER A 3 -8.48 27.97 52.73
CA SER A 3 -7.51 27.40 53.68
C SER A 3 -7.00 26.03 53.23
N PHE A 4 -7.91 25.15 52.78
CA PHE A 4 -7.56 23.83 52.25
C PHE A 4 -6.60 23.89 51.06
N LEU A 5 -6.78 24.86 50.15
CA LEU A 5 -5.86 25.06 49.03
C LEU A 5 -4.49 25.52 49.51
N ILE A 6 -4.44 26.46 50.46
CA ILE A 6 -3.18 26.96 51.03
C ILE A 6 -2.43 25.82 51.72
N ASP A 7 -3.11 25.02 52.54
CA ASP A 7 -2.52 23.88 53.24
C ASP A 7 -2.04 22.79 52.26
N PHE A 8 -2.77 22.58 51.16
CA PHE A 8 -2.37 21.66 50.10
C PHE A 8 -1.08 22.13 49.39
N PHE A 9 -0.99 23.41 49.03
CA PHE A 9 0.19 23.97 48.36
C PHE A 9 1.39 24.16 49.31
N ALA A 10 1.15 24.36 50.60
CA ALA A 10 2.18 24.45 51.63
C ALA A 10 2.66 23.07 52.14
N ASN A 11 1.96 21.99 51.77
CA ASN A 11 2.33 20.63 52.13
C ASN A 11 3.76 20.31 51.65
N SER A 12 4.58 19.76 52.54
CA SER A 12 5.98 19.41 52.25
C SER A 12 6.12 18.45 51.07
N ASN A 13 5.19 17.51 50.91
CA ASN A 13 5.17 16.59 49.78
C ASN A 13 4.86 17.32 48.47
N PHE A 14 3.92 18.27 48.49
CA PHE A 14 3.59 19.07 47.31
C PHE A 14 4.81 19.91 46.86
N LEU A 15 5.45 20.61 47.81
CA LEU A 15 6.64 21.41 47.53
C LEU A 15 7.82 20.54 47.04
N LEU A 16 8.00 19.34 47.59
CA LEU A 16 9.01 18.39 47.15
C LEU A 16 8.74 17.92 45.72
N THR A 17 7.49 17.51 45.40
CA THR A 17 7.10 17.12 44.04
C THR A 17 7.32 18.25 43.05
N PHE A 18 6.95 19.48 43.39
CA PHE A 18 7.13 20.63 42.50
C PHE A 18 8.62 20.97 42.30
N LYS A 19 9.45 20.89 43.34
CA LYS A 19 10.91 21.02 43.21
C LYS A 19 11.49 19.95 42.30
N LEU A 20 11.09 18.70 42.46
CA LEU A 20 11.53 17.60 41.60
C LEU A 20 11.12 17.84 40.14
N LEU A 21 9.87 18.27 39.89
CA LEU A 21 9.40 18.63 38.54
C LEU A 21 10.22 19.79 37.97
N TYR A 22 10.44 20.86 38.72
CA TYR A 22 11.22 22.02 38.30
C TYR A 22 12.66 21.65 37.94
N TYR A 23 13.36 20.89 38.79
CA TYR A 23 14.73 20.46 38.50
C TYR A 23 14.79 19.44 37.35
N SER A 24 13.82 18.53 37.26
CA SER A 24 13.74 17.59 36.13
C SER A 24 13.43 18.29 34.80
N ALA A 25 12.71 19.42 34.82
CA ALA A 25 12.38 20.18 33.62
C ALA A 25 13.63 20.71 32.90
N TYR A 26 14.69 21.10 33.62
CA TYR A 26 15.97 21.49 33.00
C TYR A 26 16.62 20.38 32.18
N VAL A 27 16.27 19.12 32.43
CA VAL A 27 16.75 17.97 31.66
C VAL A 27 15.71 17.57 30.60
N LEU A 28 14.45 17.41 31.01
CA LEU A 28 13.36 16.94 30.14
C LEU A 28 13.04 17.92 29.01
N VAL A 29 13.05 19.23 29.28
CA VAL A 29 12.70 20.25 28.27
C VAL A 29 13.75 20.28 27.15
N PRO A 30 15.07 20.37 27.40
CA PRO A 30 16.06 20.26 26.33
C PRO A 30 15.96 18.96 25.52
N PHE A 31 15.74 17.81 26.16
CA PHE A 31 15.55 16.55 25.43
C PHE A 31 14.30 16.59 24.53
N ALA A 32 13.18 17.12 25.04
CA ALA A 32 11.96 17.29 24.26
C ALA A 32 12.18 18.26 23.09
N LEU A 33 12.90 19.38 23.30
CA LEU A 33 13.21 20.35 22.26
C LEU A 33 14.13 19.76 21.18
N VAL A 34 15.15 18.99 21.55
CA VAL A 34 16.02 18.29 20.60
C VAL A 34 15.22 17.29 19.77
N TYR A 35 14.33 16.53 20.41
CA TYR A 35 13.44 15.60 19.72
C TYR A 35 12.50 16.30 18.73
N ILE A 36 11.85 17.39 19.14
CA ILE A 36 10.97 18.18 18.26
C ILE A 36 11.77 18.80 17.11
N ALA A 37 12.92 19.42 17.40
CA ALA A 37 13.79 20.01 16.40
C ALA A 37 14.25 18.95 15.37
N TRP A 38 14.55 17.73 15.82
CA TRP A 38 14.90 16.61 14.97
C TRP A 38 13.75 16.20 14.04
N GLU A 39 12.54 16.01 14.56
CA GLU A 39 11.37 15.66 13.74
C GLU A 39 11.04 16.76 12.72
N VAL A 40 11.08 18.02 13.15
CA VAL A 40 10.86 19.19 12.27
C VAL A 40 11.95 19.27 11.19
N TRP A 41 13.22 19.06 11.55
CA TRP A 41 14.33 19.02 10.60
C TRP A 41 14.11 17.94 9.54
N VAL A 42 13.79 16.71 9.96
CA VAL A 42 13.55 15.59 9.03
C VAL A 42 12.36 15.86 8.12
N ALA A 43 11.28 16.45 8.65
CA ALA A 43 10.12 16.85 7.86
C ALA A 43 10.49 17.93 6.82
N TYR A 44 11.26 18.94 7.23
CA TYR A 44 11.72 20.03 6.37
C TYR A 44 12.59 19.53 5.22
N VAL A 45 13.64 18.74 5.50
CA VAL A 45 14.54 18.25 4.44
C VAL A 45 13.83 17.32 3.45
N ARG A 46 12.84 16.53 3.92
CA ARG A 46 12.00 15.71 3.04
C ARG A 46 11.06 16.55 2.19
N ALA A 47 10.44 17.58 2.74
CA ALA A 47 9.61 18.50 1.98
C ALA A 47 10.43 19.20 0.87
N LEU A 48 11.66 19.63 1.17
CA LEU A 48 12.59 20.14 0.16
C LEU A 48 12.92 19.10 -0.91
N PHE A 49 13.13 17.85 -0.53
CA PHE A 49 13.38 16.77 -1.48
C PHE A 49 12.18 16.54 -2.41
N PHE A 50 10.96 16.51 -1.87
CA PHE A 50 9.74 16.37 -2.66
C PHE A 50 9.52 17.55 -3.61
N ALA A 51 9.72 18.79 -3.15
CA ALA A 51 9.61 19.98 -3.99
C ALA A 51 10.61 20.00 -5.15
N LYS A 52 11.82 19.43 -4.96
CA LYS A 52 12.84 19.31 -6.01
C LYS A 52 12.57 18.16 -6.98
N THR A 53 11.80 17.16 -6.57
CA THR A 53 11.56 15.96 -7.38
C THR A 53 10.37 16.18 -8.30
N SER A 54 10.60 16.30 -9.60
CA SER A 54 9.52 16.43 -10.58
C SER A 54 8.76 15.12 -10.73
N MET A 55 7.47 15.15 -10.40
CA MET A 55 6.52 14.05 -10.58
C MET A 55 5.63 14.35 -11.78
N ILE A 56 5.21 13.31 -12.48
CA ILE A 56 4.33 13.41 -13.66
C ILE A 56 3.24 12.33 -13.58
N VAL A 57 2.12 12.58 -14.26
CA VAL A 57 1.04 11.61 -14.46
C VAL A 57 1.05 11.17 -15.92
N LEU A 58 1.06 9.87 -16.13
CA LEU A 58 0.99 9.24 -17.44
C LEU A 58 -0.37 8.57 -17.59
N GLU A 59 -1.13 8.93 -18.62
CA GLU A 59 -2.34 8.22 -19.02
C GLU A 59 -1.98 7.13 -20.03
N ILE A 60 -2.46 5.91 -19.80
CA ILE A 60 -2.32 4.79 -20.73
C ILE A 60 -3.63 4.63 -21.49
N LYS A 61 -3.58 4.85 -22.81
CA LYS A 61 -4.70 4.58 -23.71
C LYS A 61 -4.54 3.21 -24.34
N LEU A 62 -5.63 2.45 -24.30
CA LEU A 62 -5.66 1.05 -24.74
C LEU A 62 -6.08 0.96 -26.21
N PRO A 63 -5.44 0.09 -27.01
CA PRO A 63 -5.98 -0.29 -28.32
C PRO A 63 -7.24 -1.16 -28.15
N LYS A 64 -8.00 -1.34 -29.23
CA LYS A 64 -9.16 -2.24 -29.27
C LYS A 64 -8.85 -3.66 -28.82
N ASP A 65 -7.69 -4.17 -29.22
CA ASP A 65 -7.31 -5.57 -29.03
C ASP A 65 -6.01 -5.69 -28.20
N ILE A 66 -6.13 -6.24 -26.99
CA ILE A 66 -5.01 -6.65 -26.14
C ILE A 66 -5.21 -8.12 -25.77
N PHE A 67 -4.25 -8.97 -26.16
CA PHE A 67 -4.30 -10.42 -25.92
C PHE A 67 -3.18 -10.89 -24.99
N LYS A 68 -2.71 -10.00 -24.10
CA LYS A 68 -1.61 -10.31 -23.18
C LYS A 68 -2.16 -10.75 -21.84
N SER A 69 -1.57 -11.79 -21.27
CA SER A 69 -1.81 -12.20 -19.88
C SER A 69 -1.27 -11.16 -18.90
N PRO A 70 -1.82 -11.05 -17.67
CA PRO A 70 -1.29 -10.20 -16.61
C PRO A 70 0.21 -10.41 -16.32
N LYS A 71 0.77 -11.57 -16.69
CA LYS A 71 2.22 -11.83 -16.68
C LYS A 71 3.06 -10.76 -17.41
N ALA A 72 2.52 -10.18 -18.48
CA ALA A 72 3.15 -9.06 -19.18
C ALA A 72 3.27 -7.82 -18.27
N MET A 73 2.24 -7.54 -17.47
CA MET A 73 2.30 -6.46 -16.49
C MET A 73 3.20 -6.79 -15.29
N GLU A 74 3.28 -8.06 -14.88
CA GLU A 74 4.25 -8.52 -13.86
C GLU A 74 5.68 -8.11 -14.25
N PHE A 75 6.06 -8.31 -15.52
CA PHE A 75 7.35 -7.88 -16.05
C PHE A 75 7.54 -6.35 -15.96
N CYS A 76 6.52 -5.56 -16.32
CA CYS A 76 6.58 -4.11 -16.23
C CYS A 76 6.72 -3.64 -14.77
N ILE A 77 5.96 -4.20 -13.84
CA ILE A 77 6.00 -3.86 -12.41
C ILE A 77 7.35 -4.26 -11.79
N GLN A 78 7.95 -5.38 -12.20
CA GLN A 78 9.29 -5.77 -11.75
C GLN A 78 10.36 -4.71 -12.04
N SER A 79 10.17 -3.90 -13.09
CA SER A 79 11.07 -2.81 -13.44
C SER A 79 10.96 -1.61 -12.49
N LEU A 80 9.81 -1.45 -11.82
CA LEU A 80 9.55 -0.40 -10.82
C LEU A 80 10.14 -0.73 -9.44
N HIS A 81 10.75 -1.92 -9.29
CA HIS A 81 11.43 -2.30 -8.05
C HIS A 81 12.81 -1.63 -7.96
N GLN A 82 12.85 -0.30 -7.76
CA GLN A 82 14.09 0.44 -7.52
C GLN A 82 14.30 0.74 -6.03
N LEU A 83 15.48 0.38 -5.54
CA LEU A 83 15.97 0.69 -4.18
C LEU A 83 16.70 2.04 -4.11
N ALA A 84 16.73 2.80 -5.20
CA ALA A 84 17.42 4.08 -5.25
C ALA A 84 16.73 5.12 -4.36
N GLY A 85 17.52 5.84 -3.55
CA GLY A 85 17.05 6.96 -2.74
C GLY A 85 17.32 6.84 -1.23
N GLU A 86 17.66 5.66 -0.70
CA GLU A 86 17.95 5.48 0.73
C GLU A 86 19.19 4.62 0.97
N LYS A 87 20.38 5.07 0.51
CA LYS A 87 21.60 4.26 0.72
C LYS A 87 22.10 4.35 2.16
N ASN A 88 22.29 5.58 2.67
CA ASN A 88 22.94 5.82 3.96
C ASN A 88 22.11 6.77 4.86
N TRP A 89 22.41 6.80 6.16
CA TRP A 89 21.73 7.64 7.16
C TRP A 89 21.78 9.14 6.80
N PHE A 90 22.91 9.60 6.24
CA PHE A 90 23.08 10.98 5.80
C PHE A 90 22.12 11.35 4.67
N GLU A 91 21.95 10.47 3.68
CA GLU A 91 20.98 10.70 2.61
C GLU A 91 19.55 10.75 3.14
N LYS A 92 19.21 9.87 4.09
CA LYS A 92 17.86 9.74 4.64
C LYS A 92 17.45 10.91 5.56
N PHE A 93 18.37 11.39 6.40
CA PHE A 93 18.06 12.35 7.46
C PHE A 93 18.66 13.75 7.26
N TRP A 94 19.73 13.89 6.46
CA TRP A 94 20.32 15.19 6.14
C TRP A 94 19.94 15.70 4.75
N GLN A 95 19.89 14.81 3.75
CA GLN A 95 19.41 15.17 2.41
C GLN A 95 17.91 14.96 2.22
N GLY A 96 17.24 14.30 3.18
CA GLY A 96 15.80 14.01 3.12
C GLY A 96 15.40 13.09 1.98
N LYS A 97 16.34 12.33 1.39
CA LYS A 97 16.03 11.42 0.30
C LYS A 97 15.14 10.28 0.79
N VAL A 98 14.22 9.89 -0.08
CA VAL A 98 13.26 8.82 0.15
C VAL A 98 13.29 7.83 -1.01
N ARG A 99 12.97 6.57 -0.72
CA ARG A 99 12.76 5.54 -1.74
C ARG A 99 11.69 6.03 -2.74
N ALA A 100 11.93 5.79 -4.02
CA ALA A 100 10.95 6.11 -5.06
C ALA A 100 9.71 5.24 -4.87
N TRP A 101 8.54 5.87 -4.91
CA TRP A 101 7.27 5.17 -4.99
C TRP A 101 6.51 5.65 -6.23
N THR A 102 5.66 4.78 -6.74
CA THR A 102 4.85 4.96 -7.95
C THR A 102 3.39 4.72 -7.57
N SER A 103 2.47 5.44 -8.18
CA SER A 103 1.03 5.20 -8.03
C SER A 103 0.51 4.53 -9.29
N LEU A 104 -0.12 3.37 -9.15
CA LEU A 104 -0.91 2.72 -10.19
C LEU A 104 -2.38 3.06 -9.92
N GLU A 105 -3.03 3.76 -10.84
CA GLU A 105 -4.34 4.36 -10.61
C GLU A 105 -5.33 3.91 -11.69
N ILE A 106 -6.53 3.54 -11.25
CA ILE A 106 -7.69 3.27 -12.11
C ILE A 106 -8.75 4.27 -11.70
N ALA A 107 -9.16 5.15 -12.61
CA ALA A 107 -10.12 6.20 -12.33
C ALA A 107 -11.27 6.15 -13.31
N SER A 108 -12.50 6.18 -12.79
CA SER A 108 -13.70 6.47 -13.54
C SER A 108 -14.04 7.95 -13.38
N ILE A 109 -14.12 8.66 -14.50
CA ILE A 109 -14.51 10.08 -14.56
C ILE A 109 -15.70 10.16 -15.51
N ASP A 110 -16.88 10.48 -14.98
CA ASP A 110 -18.14 10.52 -15.75
C ASP A 110 -18.44 9.19 -16.46
N GLY A 111 -18.04 8.07 -15.86
CA GLY A 111 -18.16 6.72 -16.43
C GLY A 111 -17.00 6.31 -17.34
N GLY A 112 -16.18 7.25 -17.82
CA GLY A 112 -14.98 6.93 -18.61
C GLY A 112 -13.90 6.30 -17.74
N VAL A 113 -13.44 5.10 -18.07
CA VAL A 113 -12.40 4.39 -17.29
C VAL A 113 -11.02 4.72 -17.87
N HIS A 114 -10.14 5.23 -17.00
CA HIS A 114 -8.79 5.65 -17.33
C HIS A 114 -7.76 4.94 -16.45
N PHE A 115 -6.63 4.59 -17.07
CA PHE A 115 -5.45 4.05 -16.38
C PHE A 115 -4.38 5.13 -16.28
N PHE A 116 -3.99 5.45 -15.06
CA PHE A 116 -2.95 6.44 -14.79
C PHE A 116 -1.77 5.82 -14.04
N ILE A 117 -0.57 6.32 -14.34
CA ILE A 117 0.63 6.04 -13.57
C ILE A 117 1.25 7.35 -13.14
N TRP A 118 1.33 7.57 -11.83
CA TRP A 118 2.08 8.69 -11.25
C TRP A 118 3.49 8.23 -10.90
N ILE A 119 4.50 8.91 -11.44
CA ILE A 119 5.89 8.49 -11.33
C ILE A 119 6.86 9.69 -11.36
N ARG A 120 8.08 9.49 -10.89
CA ARG A 120 9.17 10.47 -11.07
C ARG A 120 9.49 10.64 -12.55
N LYS A 121 9.64 11.89 -13.00
CA LYS A 121 9.97 12.22 -14.40
C LYS A 121 11.22 11.49 -14.92
N SER A 122 12.21 11.29 -14.06
CA SER A 122 13.45 10.57 -14.40
C SER A 122 13.24 9.09 -14.77
N MET A 123 12.10 8.50 -14.42
CA MET A 123 11.78 7.08 -14.65
C MET A 123 10.82 6.87 -15.82
N LYS A 124 10.29 7.96 -16.41
CA LYS A 124 9.34 7.93 -17.53
C LYS A 124 9.81 7.03 -18.67
N ASN A 125 11.00 7.30 -19.21
CA ASN A 125 11.51 6.61 -20.40
C ASN A 125 11.71 5.11 -20.17
N VAL A 126 12.11 4.70 -18.95
CA VAL A 126 12.29 3.29 -18.59
C VAL A 126 10.93 2.59 -18.50
N LEU A 127 9.95 3.24 -17.87
CA LEU A 127 8.60 2.70 -17.78
C LEU A 127 7.95 2.58 -19.16
N GLU A 128 8.02 3.62 -20.00
CA GLU A 128 7.48 3.63 -21.36
C GLU A 128 8.11 2.52 -22.21
N ALA A 129 9.44 2.39 -22.20
CA ALA A 129 10.12 1.33 -22.94
C ALA A 129 9.66 -0.08 -22.51
N ASN A 130 9.51 -0.31 -21.20
CA ASN A 130 9.04 -1.60 -20.68
C ASN A 130 7.58 -1.87 -21.05
N LEU A 131 6.71 -0.87 -20.95
CA LEU A 131 5.31 -1.00 -21.33
C LEU A 131 5.16 -1.24 -22.84
N TYR A 132 5.81 -0.46 -23.70
CA TYR A 132 5.77 -0.67 -25.16
C TYR A 132 6.35 -2.02 -25.58
N SER A 133 7.36 -2.55 -24.86
CA SER A 133 7.92 -3.87 -25.15
C SER A 133 6.91 -5.01 -24.97
N GLN A 134 6.02 -4.88 -23.98
CA GLN A 134 5.02 -5.90 -23.66
C GLN A 134 3.68 -5.62 -24.37
N TYR A 135 3.36 -4.34 -24.58
CA TYR A 135 2.11 -3.85 -25.14
C TYR A 135 2.41 -2.87 -26.30
N PRO A 136 2.74 -3.37 -27.50
CA PRO A 136 3.15 -2.50 -28.61
C PRO A 136 2.02 -1.60 -29.16
N GLY A 137 0.77 -1.82 -28.77
CA GLY A 137 -0.39 -1.08 -29.27
C GLY A 137 -0.94 0.00 -28.33
N ILE A 138 -0.40 0.15 -27.12
CA ILE A 138 -0.84 1.21 -26.21
C ILE A 138 -0.27 2.56 -26.66
N GLU A 139 -0.87 3.64 -26.19
CA GLU A 139 -0.28 4.97 -26.28
C GLU A 139 -0.18 5.57 -24.88
N ILE A 140 0.97 6.16 -24.56
CA ILE A 140 1.23 6.75 -23.25
C ILE A 140 1.34 8.26 -23.41
N TYR A 141 0.51 9.00 -22.68
CA TYR A 141 0.44 10.46 -22.73
C TYR A 141 0.78 11.06 -21.37
N GLU A 142 1.63 12.08 -21.33
CA GLU A 142 1.81 12.89 -20.12
C GLU A 142 0.64 13.88 -20.03
N VAL A 143 -0.13 13.76 -18.96
CA VAL A 143 -1.36 14.54 -18.76
C VAL A 143 -1.27 15.39 -17.49
N PRO A 144 -1.99 16.53 -17.42
CA PRO A 144 -2.21 17.22 -16.16
C PRO A 144 -2.88 16.29 -15.15
N ASP A 145 -2.59 16.50 -13.86
CA ASP A 145 -3.17 15.67 -12.79
C ASP A 145 -4.69 15.86 -12.74
N TYR A 146 -5.40 14.78 -13.08
CA TYR A 146 -6.86 14.74 -13.17
C TYR A 146 -7.57 15.00 -11.83
N THR A 147 -6.84 14.92 -10.70
CA THR A 147 -7.40 15.15 -9.37
C THR A 147 -7.49 16.63 -9.00
N LEU A 148 -6.77 17.52 -9.72
CA LEU A 148 -6.71 18.95 -9.41
C LEU A 148 -8.08 19.66 -9.50
N PRO A 149 -8.91 19.43 -10.53
CA PRO A 149 -10.21 20.11 -10.65
C PRO A 149 -11.20 19.77 -9.54
N THR A 150 -11.05 18.60 -8.91
CA THR A 150 -12.02 18.10 -7.94
C THR A 150 -11.76 18.69 -6.56
N SER A 151 -12.62 19.59 -6.08
CA SER A 151 -12.59 20.11 -4.71
C SER A 151 -13.65 19.46 -3.84
N TYR A 152 -13.34 19.32 -2.55
CA TYR A 152 -14.34 18.92 -1.57
C TYR A 152 -15.00 20.15 -0.96
N ASN A 153 -16.29 20.29 -1.20
CA ASN A 153 -17.14 21.24 -0.51
C ASN A 153 -18.30 20.46 0.13
N PRO A 154 -18.39 20.43 1.48
CA PRO A 154 -19.44 19.71 2.20
C PRO A 154 -20.86 20.13 1.83
N GLU A 155 -21.08 21.28 1.22
CA GLU A 155 -22.40 21.75 0.78
C GLU A 155 -22.78 21.20 -0.60
N VAL A 156 -21.81 21.03 -1.50
CA VAL A 156 -22.01 20.72 -2.93
C VAL A 156 -21.82 19.23 -3.23
N ASN A 157 -20.75 18.63 -2.71
CA ASN A 157 -20.32 17.28 -3.06
C ASN A 157 -20.28 16.37 -1.83
N SER A 158 -20.60 15.10 -2.05
CA SER A 158 -20.36 14.02 -1.09
C SER A 158 -19.11 13.24 -1.51
N ILE A 159 -18.33 12.82 -0.53
CA ILE A 159 -17.14 12.00 -0.72
C ILE A 159 -17.17 10.80 0.23
N TRP A 160 -16.83 9.65 -0.31
CA TRP A 160 -16.39 8.48 0.43
C TRP A 160 -14.93 8.22 0.08
N ALA A 161 -14.16 7.85 1.08
CA ALA A 161 -12.82 7.35 0.88
C ALA A 161 -12.55 6.27 1.91
N SER A 162 -11.77 5.27 1.49
CA SER A 162 -11.27 4.25 2.38
C SER A 162 -9.87 3.86 1.94
N GLU A 163 -9.02 3.61 2.94
CA GLU A 163 -7.83 2.79 2.72
C GLU A 163 -8.23 1.31 2.81
N PHE A 164 -7.32 0.42 2.41
CA PHE A 164 -7.51 -1.01 2.52
C PHE A 164 -6.37 -1.63 3.32
N ASP A 165 -6.69 -2.67 4.08
CA ASP A 165 -5.74 -3.55 4.73
C ASP A 165 -5.96 -4.98 4.25
N LEU A 166 -4.97 -5.84 4.55
CA LEU A 166 -5.14 -7.27 4.42
C LEU A 166 -6.00 -7.84 5.56
N THR A 167 -6.74 -8.90 5.27
CA THR A 167 -7.53 -9.63 6.26
C THR A 167 -6.63 -10.46 7.18
N GLY A 168 -5.59 -11.08 6.61
CA GLY A 168 -4.57 -11.87 7.30
C GLY A 168 -3.19 -11.18 7.31
N ALA A 169 -2.15 -11.94 7.63
CA ALA A 169 -0.77 -11.43 7.64
C ALA A 169 -0.21 -11.25 6.22
N ASP A 170 0.67 -10.27 6.04
CA ASP A 170 1.33 -9.91 4.76
C ASP A 170 2.02 -11.08 4.04
N VAL A 171 2.37 -12.12 4.78
CA VAL A 171 3.03 -13.31 4.27
C VAL A 171 2.13 -14.11 3.33
N PHE A 172 0.83 -14.15 3.64
CA PHE A 172 -0.14 -14.96 2.91
C PHE A 172 -0.58 -14.23 1.65
N PRO A 173 -0.43 -14.82 0.46
CA PRO A 173 -0.76 -14.14 -0.77
C PRO A 173 -2.28 -14.05 -0.99
N ILE A 174 -2.71 -12.99 -1.66
CA ILE A 174 -4.04 -12.88 -2.25
C ILE A 174 -4.17 -13.82 -3.46
N LYS A 175 -5.37 -13.90 -4.04
CA LYS A 175 -5.58 -14.70 -5.25
C LYS A 175 -4.89 -14.02 -6.43
N THR A 176 -4.08 -14.77 -7.18
CA THR A 176 -3.31 -14.23 -8.31
C THR A 176 -3.85 -14.69 -9.65
N TYR A 177 -3.37 -14.07 -10.74
CA TYR A 177 -3.75 -14.42 -12.10
C TYR A 177 -3.48 -15.90 -12.45
N ILE A 178 -2.50 -16.53 -11.78
CA ILE A 178 -2.20 -17.96 -11.94
C ILE A 178 -3.33 -18.80 -11.36
N ASP A 179 -3.88 -18.39 -10.21
CA ASP A 179 -4.99 -19.10 -9.56
C ASP A 179 -6.30 -18.94 -10.37
N TYR A 180 -6.37 -17.93 -11.24
CA TYR A 180 -7.43 -17.75 -12.24
C TYR A 180 -7.15 -18.50 -13.57
N GLY A 181 -6.01 -19.17 -13.70
CA GLY A 181 -5.64 -19.90 -14.91
C GLY A 181 -5.25 -19.03 -16.10
N MET A 182 -4.97 -17.74 -15.88
CA MET A 182 -4.55 -16.80 -16.95
C MET A 182 -3.07 -16.96 -17.34
N ASP A 183 -2.34 -17.86 -16.70
CA ASP A 183 -0.99 -18.27 -17.08
C ASP A 183 -0.98 -19.27 -18.24
N LYS A 184 -2.10 -19.98 -18.44
CA LYS A 184 -2.28 -20.98 -19.50
C LYS A 184 -2.71 -20.39 -20.83
N ASP A 185 -2.93 -19.07 -20.88
CA ASP A 185 -3.41 -18.33 -22.05
C ASP A 185 -4.59 -19.04 -22.77
N PRO A 186 -5.72 -19.31 -22.08
CA PRO A 186 -6.90 -19.86 -22.73
C PRO A 186 -7.44 -18.91 -23.80
N ASP A 187 -8.22 -19.43 -24.76
CA ASP A 187 -8.93 -18.57 -25.72
C ASP A 187 -9.69 -17.47 -24.97
N GLU A 188 -9.67 -16.24 -25.51
CA GLU A 188 -10.16 -15.06 -24.77
C GLU A 188 -11.58 -15.22 -24.25
N GLU A 189 -12.47 -15.91 -24.98
CA GLU A 189 -13.84 -16.16 -24.55
C GLU A 189 -13.96 -16.91 -23.21
N TYR A 190 -13.00 -17.78 -22.89
CA TYR A 190 -12.99 -18.56 -21.65
C TYR A 190 -12.11 -17.93 -20.55
N LYS A 191 -11.50 -16.78 -20.83
CA LYS A 191 -10.60 -16.11 -19.91
C LYS A 191 -11.40 -15.40 -18.83
N ILE A 192 -11.25 -15.86 -17.59
CA ILE A 192 -11.87 -15.24 -16.42
C ILE A 192 -10.90 -14.21 -15.84
N ASP A 193 -11.11 -12.94 -16.21
CA ASP A 193 -10.31 -11.82 -15.70
C ASP A 193 -10.96 -11.23 -14.42
N PRO A 194 -10.27 -11.25 -13.26
CA PRO A 194 -10.77 -10.72 -12.00
C PRO A 194 -10.94 -9.20 -11.96
N MET A 195 -10.33 -8.44 -12.88
CA MET A 195 -10.54 -6.99 -12.99
C MET A 195 -11.83 -6.63 -13.72
N THR A 196 -12.42 -7.54 -14.50
CA THR A 196 -13.61 -7.27 -15.32
C THR A 196 -14.78 -6.72 -14.50
N PRO A 197 -15.20 -7.34 -13.37
CA PRO A 197 -16.31 -6.81 -12.57
C PRO A 197 -16.06 -5.40 -12.05
N LEU A 198 -14.82 -5.11 -11.66
CA LEU A 198 -14.43 -3.79 -11.18
C LEU A 198 -14.50 -2.74 -12.29
N ILE A 199 -13.96 -3.07 -13.47
CA ILE A 199 -13.95 -2.17 -14.63
C ILE A 199 -15.36 -1.91 -15.15
N GLU A 200 -16.20 -2.94 -15.24
CA GLU A 200 -17.60 -2.79 -15.66
C GLU A 200 -18.38 -1.90 -14.69
N PHE A 201 -18.21 -2.11 -13.39
CA PHE A 201 -18.79 -1.24 -12.38
C PHE A 201 -18.31 0.21 -12.54
N LEU A 202 -17.01 0.43 -12.68
CA LEU A 202 -16.43 1.76 -12.90
C LEU A 202 -16.98 2.41 -14.18
N GLY A 203 -17.18 1.62 -15.23
CA GLY A 203 -17.75 2.05 -16.51
C GLY A 203 -19.26 2.35 -16.46
N SER A 204 -19.97 1.83 -15.45
CA SER A 204 -21.41 2.04 -15.25
C SER A 204 -21.75 3.33 -14.50
N LEU A 205 -20.76 4.01 -13.93
CA LEU A 205 -20.98 5.26 -13.19
C LEU A 205 -21.54 6.35 -14.11
N GLY A 206 -22.49 7.11 -13.58
CA GLY A 206 -23.16 8.17 -14.32
C GLY A 206 -22.31 9.44 -14.45
N ARG A 207 -22.75 10.35 -15.32
CA ARG A 207 -22.15 11.69 -15.44
C ARG A 207 -22.18 12.44 -14.10
N GLY A 208 -21.08 13.10 -13.75
CA GLY A 208 -20.88 13.79 -12.48
C GLY A 208 -20.38 12.88 -11.35
N GLN A 209 -20.38 11.57 -11.54
CA GLN A 209 -19.82 10.63 -10.57
C GLN A 209 -18.37 10.31 -10.94
N GLN A 210 -17.52 10.23 -9.91
CA GLN A 210 -16.12 9.87 -10.06
C GLN A 210 -15.72 8.83 -9.02
N ALA A 211 -15.02 7.79 -9.44
CA ALA A 211 -14.45 6.79 -8.55
C ALA A 211 -12.98 6.58 -8.89
N TRP A 212 -12.10 6.65 -7.91
CA TRP A 212 -10.67 6.54 -8.11
C TRP A 212 -10.07 5.48 -7.19
N ILE A 213 -9.28 4.59 -7.77
CA ILE A 213 -8.56 3.53 -7.08
C ILE A 213 -7.09 3.82 -7.24
N GLN A 214 -6.36 3.79 -6.13
CA GLN A 214 -4.95 4.14 -6.06
C GLN A 214 -4.20 3.02 -5.35
N ILE A 215 -3.21 2.46 -6.04
CA ILE A 215 -2.29 1.44 -5.55
C ILE A 215 -0.89 2.04 -5.56
N LEU A 216 -0.45 2.51 -4.40
CA LEU A 216 0.87 3.10 -4.21
C LEU A 216 1.87 1.99 -3.90
N ILE A 217 2.91 1.88 -4.72
CA ILE A 217 3.92 0.84 -4.61
C ILE A 217 5.32 1.43 -4.41
N ARG A 218 6.11 0.79 -3.56
CA ARG A 218 7.52 1.12 -3.31
C ARG A 218 8.30 -0.17 -3.10
N ALA A 219 9.51 -0.27 -3.64
CA ALA A 219 10.32 -1.48 -3.49
C ALA A 219 10.50 -1.87 -2.01
N HIS A 220 10.13 -3.10 -1.63
CA HIS A 220 10.19 -3.56 -0.24
C HIS A 220 11.63 -3.73 0.25
N VAL A 221 11.88 -3.34 1.49
CA VAL A 221 13.17 -3.54 2.18
C VAL A 221 12.85 -3.91 3.63
N ALA A 222 13.65 -4.81 4.20
CA ALA A 222 13.60 -5.10 5.63
C ALA A 222 13.82 -3.79 6.43
N GLU A 223 12.76 -3.30 7.08
CA GLU A 223 12.80 -2.09 7.91
C GLU A 223 12.67 -2.38 9.41
N GLU A 224 12.21 -3.58 9.77
CA GLU A 224 11.87 -3.92 11.14
C GLU A 224 13.09 -4.31 11.98
N LYS A 225 13.03 -3.92 13.26
CA LYS A 225 13.94 -4.38 14.31
C LYS A 225 13.31 -5.56 15.01
N ASP A 226 14.12 -6.55 15.34
CA ASP A 226 13.68 -7.77 16.01
C ASP A 226 12.96 -7.47 17.36
N PRO A 227 11.65 -7.72 17.46
CA PRO A 227 10.89 -7.44 18.67
C PRO A 227 11.32 -8.31 19.86
N SER A 228 11.92 -9.49 19.61
CA SER A 228 12.47 -10.37 20.64
C SER A 228 13.76 -9.84 21.26
N LYS A 229 14.40 -8.86 20.61
CA LYS A 229 15.63 -8.19 21.08
C LYS A 229 15.34 -6.80 21.66
N THR A 230 14.26 -6.68 22.44
CA THR A 230 13.99 -5.47 23.23
C THR A 230 15.06 -5.28 24.31
N TRP A 231 15.17 -4.05 24.83
CA TRP A 231 16.13 -3.69 25.89
C TRP A 231 15.73 -4.39 27.20
N SER A 232 16.02 -5.68 27.33
CA SER A 232 16.02 -6.31 28.64
C SER A 232 17.28 -5.85 29.36
N ASN A 233 17.10 -5.08 30.43
CA ASN A 233 18.16 -4.51 31.27
C ASN A 233 19.14 -5.57 31.85
N ALA A 234 18.86 -6.86 31.66
CA ALA A 234 19.58 -7.97 32.28
C ALA A 234 20.88 -8.40 31.58
N LYS A 235 21.17 -7.97 30.34
CA LYS A 235 22.35 -8.45 29.59
C LYS A 235 23.34 -7.37 29.13
N ILE A 236 23.15 -6.11 29.52
CA ILE A 236 24.02 -5.02 29.04
C ILE A 236 25.42 -5.08 29.65
N TRP A 237 25.57 -5.67 30.84
CA TRP A 237 26.84 -5.70 31.58
C TRP A 237 27.66 -6.97 31.39
N THR A 238 27.10 -8.04 30.81
CA THR A 238 27.72 -9.38 30.86
C THR A 238 28.33 -9.86 29.55
N THR A 239 28.02 -9.26 28.39
CA THR A 239 28.53 -9.75 27.09
C THR A 239 28.31 -8.70 25.98
N LEU A 240 29.05 -7.60 26.01
CA LEU A 240 29.08 -6.63 24.90
C LEU A 240 30.19 -7.02 23.91
N ARG A 241 29.93 -8.02 23.05
CA ARG A 241 30.78 -8.21 21.87
C ARG A 241 30.29 -7.26 20.77
N PRO A 242 31.20 -6.61 20.00
CA PRO A 242 30.81 -5.73 18.90
C PRO A 242 29.82 -6.37 17.91
N LYS A 243 29.96 -7.69 17.65
CA LYS A 243 29.06 -8.45 16.78
C LYS A 243 27.61 -8.52 17.29
N ASP A 244 27.41 -8.61 18.62
CA ASP A 244 26.07 -8.65 19.23
C ASP A 244 25.35 -7.28 19.14
N ILE A 245 26.12 -6.21 18.93
CA ILE A 245 25.61 -4.88 18.60
C ILE A 245 25.20 -4.88 17.12
N TRP A 246 26.08 -5.25 16.19
CA TRP A 246 25.74 -5.29 14.75
C TRP A 246 24.52 -6.19 14.43
N ASP A 247 24.43 -7.38 15.03
CA ASP A 247 23.29 -8.30 14.87
C ASP A 247 21.97 -7.80 15.48
N ARG A 248 22.01 -6.74 16.30
CA ARG A 248 20.82 -6.04 16.83
C ARG A 248 20.39 -4.85 15.97
N TRP A 249 21.30 -4.28 15.21
CA TRP A 249 21.01 -3.23 14.24
C TRP A 249 20.70 -3.80 12.85
N ALA A 250 21.00 -5.08 12.63
CA ALA A 250 20.53 -5.86 11.49
C ALA A 250 19.00 -5.84 11.44
N LYS A 251 18.48 -5.22 10.38
CA LYS A 251 17.05 -5.23 10.08
C LYS A 251 16.71 -6.59 9.48
N LYS A 252 15.58 -7.14 9.90
CA LYS A 252 15.09 -8.44 9.47
C LYS A 252 13.72 -8.31 8.85
N ASP A 253 13.40 -9.19 7.90
CA ASP A 253 12.13 -9.16 7.19
C ASP A 253 11.10 -10.07 7.86
N PHE A 254 10.57 -9.62 9.01
CA PHE A 254 9.51 -10.33 9.73
C PHE A 254 8.11 -10.12 9.14
N ARG A 255 7.98 -9.39 8.03
CA ARG A 255 6.68 -9.17 7.39
C ARG A 255 6.46 -10.09 6.21
N TRP A 256 7.53 -10.45 5.51
CA TRP A 256 7.43 -11.19 4.27
C TRP A 256 8.37 -12.40 4.23
N LYS A 257 9.65 -12.26 3.84
CA LYS A 257 10.50 -13.42 3.55
C LYS A 257 10.83 -14.30 4.76
N GLU A 258 11.28 -13.72 5.87
CA GLU A 258 11.62 -14.53 7.06
C GLU A 258 10.35 -15.07 7.72
N ALA A 259 9.26 -14.29 7.71
CA ALA A 259 7.99 -14.74 8.24
C ALA A 259 7.37 -15.89 7.43
N ALA A 260 7.50 -15.88 6.10
CA ALA A 260 7.09 -16.99 5.26
C ALA A 260 7.87 -18.25 5.58
N GLN A 261 9.19 -18.13 5.76
CA GLN A 261 10.01 -19.28 6.12
C GLN A 261 9.60 -19.84 7.49
N VAL A 262 9.32 -18.98 8.47
CA VAL A 262 8.83 -19.39 9.78
C VAL A 262 7.48 -20.11 9.68
N GLU A 263 6.55 -19.63 8.86
CA GLU A 263 5.25 -20.30 8.65
C GLU A 263 5.40 -21.65 7.93
N ILE A 264 6.25 -21.73 6.89
CA ILE A 264 6.57 -22.99 6.21
C ILE A 264 7.19 -23.99 7.21
N ASP A 265 8.15 -23.55 8.02
CA ASP A 265 8.81 -24.39 9.01
C ASP A 265 7.84 -24.88 10.10
N LYS A 266 6.87 -24.04 10.51
CA LYS A 266 5.78 -24.44 11.43
C LYS A 266 4.91 -25.54 10.83
N ILE A 267 4.49 -25.38 9.58
CA ILE A 267 3.66 -26.38 8.87
C ILE A 267 4.42 -27.71 8.75
N ILE A 268 5.69 -27.66 8.33
CA ILE A 268 6.54 -28.85 8.20
C ILE A 268 6.79 -29.51 9.56
N THR A 269 7.06 -28.73 10.61
CA THR A 269 7.30 -29.26 11.96
C THR A 269 6.05 -29.92 12.53
N LYS A 270 4.88 -29.30 12.34
CA LYS A 270 3.58 -29.89 12.72
C LYS A 270 3.32 -31.21 11.99
N ALA A 271 3.70 -31.32 10.72
CA ALA A 271 3.55 -32.55 9.95
C ALA A 271 4.54 -33.66 10.37
N LYS A 272 5.75 -33.29 10.84
CA LYS A 272 6.75 -34.25 11.31
C LYS A 272 6.38 -34.95 12.63
N GLY A 273 5.39 -34.46 13.36
CA GLY A 273 4.91 -35.05 14.62
C GLY A 273 5.47 -34.36 15.87
N GLU A 274 4.95 -34.75 17.03
CA GLU A 274 5.31 -34.14 18.31
C GLU A 274 6.68 -34.62 18.80
N LYS A 275 7.43 -33.73 19.46
CA LYS A 275 8.68 -34.08 20.13
C LYS A 275 8.38 -34.49 21.56
N GLY A 276 8.84 -35.67 21.95
CA GLY A 276 8.77 -36.12 23.35
C GLY A 276 9.72 -35.34 24.26
N PRO A 277 9.70 -35.61 25.58
CA PRO A 277 10.58 -34.97 26.57
C PRO A 277 12.07 -35.09 26.24
N ASP A 278 12.45 -36.14 25.51
CA ASP A 278 13.83 -36.45 25.10
C ASP A 278 14.26 -35.72 23.81
N GLY A 279 13.40 -34.85 23.26
CA GLY A 279 13.64 -34.13 22.00
C GLY A 279 13.53 -34.97 20.72
N LYS A 280 13.30 -36.28 20.85
CA LYS A 280 13.05 -37.21 19.73
C LYS A 280 11.58 -37.15 19.28
N ILE A 281 11.36 -37.32 17.98
CA ILE A 281 10.01 -37.38 17.38
C ILE A 281 9.32 -38.66 17.85
N ILE A 282 8.09 -38.56 18.34
CA ILE A 282 7.30 -39.70 18.79
C ILE A 282 6.89 -40.52 17.55
N PRO A 283 7.29 -41.80 17.45
CA PRO A 283 6.92 -42.66 16.32
C PRO A 283 5.40 -42.74 16.13
N GLY A 284 4.92 -42.56 14.90
CA GLY A 284 3.49 -42.61 14.57
C GLY A 284 2.72 -41.29 14.69
N THR A 285 3.33 -40.20 15.18
CA THR A 285 2.70 -38.87 15.24
C THR A 285 2.91 -38.03 13.97
N GLY A 286 3.82 -38.46 13.10
CA GLY A 286 4.06 -37.80 11.81
C GLY A 286 3.00 -38.16 10.78
N ARG A 287 2.61 -37.18 9.97
CA ARG A 287 1.67 -37.35 8.85
C ARG A 287 2.18 -36.67 7.59
N GLN A 288 1.64 -37.08 6.44
CA GLN A 288 1.79 -36.28 5.23
C GLN A 288 1.05 -34.96 5.38
N LEU A 289 1.54 -33.93 4.66
CA LEU A 289 0.87 -32.65 4.57
C LEU A 289 -0.53 -32.85 3.95
N THR A 290 -1.53 -32.15 4.50
CA THR A 290 -2.84 -32.09 3.85
C THR A 290 -2.73 -31.32 2.55
N ASP A 291 -3.69 -31.47 1.65
CA ASP A 291 -3.63 -30.76 0.36
C ASP A 291 -3.69 -29.24 0.54
N VAL A 292 -4.45 -28.75 1.51
CA VAL A 292 -4.48 -27.32 1.91
C VAL A 292 -3.12 -26.85 2.41
N GLU A 293 -2.42 -27.66 3.22
CA GLU A 293 -1.08 -27.31 3.70
C GLU A 293 -0.04 -27.31 2.57
N LYS A 294 -0.12 -28.27 1.63
CA LYS A 294 0.74 -28.29 0.44
C LYS A 294 0.50 -27.07 -0.45
N GLU A 295 -0.75 -26.70 -0.66
CA GLU A 295 -1.15 -25.51 -1.41
C GLU A 295 -0.62 -24.25 -0.74
N THR A 296 -0.82 -24.12 0.58
CA THR A 296 -0.30 -22.99 1.38
C THR A 296 1.21 -22.87 1.27
N VAL A 297 1.96 -23.97 1.45
CA VAL A 297 3.43 -23.96 1.35
C VAL A 297 3.88 -23.57 -0.07
N THR A 298 3.18 -24.05 -1.09
CA THR A 298 3.51 -23.75 -2.49
C THR A 298 3.22 -22.29 -2.83
N ALA A 299 2.08 -21.75 -2.38
CA ALA A 299 1.72 -20.35 -2.55
C ALA A 299 2.71 -19.42 -1.84
N LEU A 300 3.12 -19.76 -0.61
CA LEU A 300 4.14 -19.02 0.15
C LEU A 300 5.50 -19.05 -0.55
N ALA A 301 5.95 -20.22 -0.99
CA ALA A 301 7.22 -20.38 -1.70
C ALA A 301 7.23 -19.59 -3.03
N ARG A 302 6.11 -19.61 -3.77
CA ARG A 302 5.92 -18.82 -4.98
C ARG A 302 6.00 -17.33 -4.69
N SER A 303 5.29 -16.85 -3.66
CA SER A 303 5.27 -15.44 -3.27
C SER A 303 6.67 -14.91 -2.96
N VAL A 304 7.42 -15.59 -2.10
CA VAL A 304 8.78 -15.17 -1.67
C VAL A 304 9.83 -15.23 -2.78
N SER A 305 9.60 -16.05 -3.81
CA SER A 305 10.50 -16.15 -4.96
C SER A 305 10.50 -14.89 -5.84
N LYS A 306 9.44 -14.08 -5.74
CA LYS A 306 9.24 -12.86 -6.54
C LYS A 306 9.85 -11.64 -5.85
N LYS A 307 9.70 -10.46 -6.47
CA LYS A 307 10.06 -9.18 -5.84
C LYS A 307 8.86 -8.65 -5.05
N GLY A 308 9.11 -8.09 -3.87
CA GLY A 308 8.09 -7.56 -2.97
C GLY A 308 8.03 -6.04 -3.01
N PHE A 309 6.84 -5.50 -2.79
CA PHE A 309 6.59 -4.07 -2.70
C PHE A 309 5.87 -3.76 -1.41
N ASP A 310 6.24 -2.66 -0.77
CA ASP A 310 5.38 -1.98 0.21
C ASP A 310 4.22 -1.36 -0.56
N VAL A 311 2.99 -1.71 -0.20
CA VAL A 311 1.76 -1.30 -0.89
C VAL A 311 0.84 -0.54 0.05
N GLY A 312 0.40 0.62 -0.42
CA GLY A 312 -0.72 1.36 0.15
C GLY A 312 -1.86 1.42 -0.84
N MET A 313 -3.06 1.01 -0.44
CA MET A 313 -4.22 1.01 -1.33
C MET A 313 -5.31 1.91 -0.78
N ARG A 314 -5.89 2.73 -1.66
CA ARG A 314 -6.94 3.71 -1.33
C ARG A 314 -7.96 3.77 -2.45
N ALA A 315 -9.23 3.89 -2.09
CA ALA A 315 -10.29 4.23 -3.02
C ALA A 315 -11.03 5.49 -2.58
N ILE A 316 -11.48 6.26 -3.55
CA ILE A 316 -12.29 7.46 -3.39
C ILE A 316 -13.50 7.35 -4.31
N TYR A 317 -14.67 7.74 -3.81
CA TYR A 317 -15.88 7.97 -4.60
C TYR A 317 -16.39 9.37 -4.29
N ILE A 318 -16.56 10.19 -5.32
CA ILE A 318 -17.03 11.58 -5.22
C ILE A 318 -18.18 11.76 -6.18
N ALA A 319 -19.24 12.40 -5.70
CA ALA A 319 -20.32 12.87 -6.56
C ALA A 319 -21.00 14.11 -5.94
N PRO A 320 -21.60 14.97 -6.77
CA PRO A 320 -22.59 15.96 -6.32
C PRO A 320 -23.67 15.30 -5.46
N LYS A 321 -24.15 16.02 -4.44
CA LYS A 321 -25.07 15.45 -3.43
C LYS A 321 -26.39 14.95 -4.00
N ASP A 322 -26.88 15.56 -5.06
CA ASP A 322 -28.11 15.23 -5.76
C ASP A 322 -28.04 13.88 -6.48
N ILE A 323 -26.85 13.49 -6.96
CA ILE A 323 -26.62 12.21 -7.67
C ILE A 323 -25.81 11.21 -6.84
N TRP A 324 -25.53 11.53 -5.59
CA TRP A 324 -24.75 10.68 -4.68
C TRP A 324 -25.52 9.40 -4.37
N SER A 325 -24.90 8.25 -4.66
CA SER A 325 -25.43 6.95 -4.27
C SER A 325 -24.43 6.19 -3.38
N PRO A 326 -24.77 5.91 -2.11
CA PRO A 326 -23.96 5.04 -1.26
C PRO A 326 -23.80 3.62 -1.81
N ASP A 327 -24.69 3.15 -2.68
CA ASP A 327 -24.64 1.79 -3.23
C ASP A 327 -23.38 1.58 -4.10
N ASN A 328 -22.90 2.65 -4.74
CA ASN A 328 -21.66 2.65 -5.51
C ASN A 328 -20.43 2.32 -4.65
N ILE A 329 -20.48 2.58 -3.34
CA ILE A 329 -19.41 2.18 -2.42
C ILE A 329 -19.32 0.65 -2.34
N GLY A 330 -20.48 -0.03 -2.30
CA GLY A 330 -20.56 -1.49 -2.31
C GLY A 330 -19.98 -2.07 -3.59
N GLY A 331 -20.20 -1.43 -4.74
CA GLY A 331 -19.62 -1.83 -6.02
C GLY A 331 -18.09 -1.75 -6.04
N ILE A 332 -17.51 -0.66 -5.53
CA ILE A 332 -16.03 -0.52 -5.43
C ILE A 332 -15.44 -1.59 -4.51
N ILE A 333 -16.02 -1.76 -3.31
CA ILE A 333 -15.53 -2.74 -2.35
C ILE A 333 -15.69 -4.16 -2.91
N GLY A 334 -16.85 -4.48 -3.49
CA GLY A 334 -17.14 -5.76 -4.12
C GLY A 334 -16.13 -6.09 -5.21
N GLY A 335 -15.84 -5.12 -6.09
CA GLY A 335 -14.82 -5.21 -7.13
C GLY A 335 -13.43 -5.60 -6.58
N ILE A 336 -13.01 -4.98 -5.47
CA ILE A 336 -11.72 -5.29 -4.82
C ILE A 336 -11.75 -6.64 -4.10
N THR A 337 -12.89 -7.07 -3.56
CA THR A 337 -12.97 -8.37 -2.86
C THR A 337 -12.89 -9.59 -3.78
N HIS A 338 -13.02 -9.43 -5.11
CA HIS A 338 -12.76 -10.51 -6.06
C HIS A 338 -11.31 -11.02 -6.04
N PHE A 339 -10.37 -10.23 -5.52
CA PHE A 339 -8.98 -10.67 -5.37
C PHE A 339 -8.73 -11.49 -4.09
N ASN A 340 -9.76 -11.69 -3.25
CA ASN A 340 -9.62 -12.43 -2.01
C ASN A 340 -9.48 -13.95 -2.28
N SER A 341 -8.53 -14.58 -1.57
CA SER A 341 -8.34 -16.02 -1.51
C SER A 341 -8.77 -16.57 -0.14
N HIS A 342 -8.69 -17.90 0.04
CA HIS A 342 -8.87 -18.52 1.34
C HIS A 342 -7.72 -18.22 2.32
N LEU A 343 -6.57 -17.76 1.82
CA LEU A 343 -5.40 -17.40 2.62
C LEU A 343 -5.46 -15.93 3.06
N ASN A 344 -5.71 -15.02 2.12
CA ASN A 344 -5.71 -13.59 2.38
C ASN A 344 -6.61 -12.80 1.42
N GLY A 345 -6.92 -11.57 1.78
CA GLY A 345 -7.78 -10.70 1.00
C GLY A 345 -7.79 -9.27 1.52
N PHE A 346 -8.57 -8.40 0.89
CA PHE A 346 -8.70 -7.00 1.25
C PHE A 346 -9.92 -6.74 2.12
N LYS A 347 -9.76 -5.83 3.08
CA LYS A 347 -10.85 -5.23 3.84
C LYS A 347 -10.71 -3.71 3.85
N PRO A 348 -11.82 -2.96 3.78
CA PRO A 348 -11.80 -1.53 4.05
C PRO A 348 -11.24 -1.26 5.45
N ALA A 349 -10.31 -0.33 5.55
CA ALA A 349 -9.68 0.09 6.79
C ALA A 349 -9.49 1.60 6.80
N ARG A 350 -9.56 2.21 7.99
CA ARG A 350 -9.29 3.64 8.19
C ARG A 350 -10.10 4.55 7.25
N GLY A 351 -11.28 4.10 6.85
CA GLY A 351 -12.20 4.85 5.98
C GLY A 351 -13.06 5.85 6.75
N ILE A 352 -13.84 6.61 5.99
CA ILE A 352 -14.69 7.71 6.46
C ILE A 352 -16.02 7.21 7.07
N ASP A 353 -16.38 5.96 6.81
CA ASP A 353 -17.65 5.36 7.23
C ASP A 353 -17.66 4.99 8.74
N GLU A 354 -18.78 5.27 9.40
CA GLU A 354 -19.04 4.96 10.81
C GLU A 354 -19.02 3.46 11.09
N ARG A 355 -19.35 2.62 10.08
CA ARG A 355 -19.33 1.16 10.17
C ARG A 355 -17.96 0.58 10.53
N PHE A 356 -16.87 1.31 10.28
CA PHE A 356 -15.50 0.89 10.59
C PHE A 356 -14.90 1.65 11.80
N SER A 357 -15.72 2.41 12.52
CA SER A 357 -15.29 3.03 13.78
C SER A 357 -15.27 1.98 14.90
N ASN A 358 -14.16 1.93 15.65
CA ASN A 358 -13.99 1.06 16.81
C ASN A 358 -15.26 1.01 17.68
N ILE A 359 -15.73 -0.21 18.00
CA ILE A 359 -16.87 -0.47 18.91
C ILE A 359 -16.74 0.33 20.23
N PHE A 360 -15.52 0.57 20.69
CA PHE A 360 -15.21 1.33 21.91
C PHE A 360 -15.31 2.87 21.78
N ILE A 361 -15.67 3.42 20.61
CA ILE A 361 -15.81 4.87 20.39
C ILE A 361 -17.25 5.22 19.93
N ALA A 362 -18.13 4.24 19.79
CA ALA A 362 -19.49 4.40 19.27
C ALA A 362 -20.37 5.40 20.06
N TRP A 363 -20.16 5.55 21.37
CA TRP A 363 -20.91 6.53 22.19
C TRP A 363 -20.48 7.99 21.97
N LYS A 364 -19.36 8.21 21.27
CA LYS A 364 -18.83 9.54 20.96
C LYS A 364 -19.07 9.78 19.47
N THR A 365 -20.32 10.10 19.10
CA THR A 365 -20.67 10.59 17.76
C THR A 365 -19.59 11.58 17.33
N ARG A 366 -18.79 11.22 16.32
CA ARG A 366 -17.71 12.09 15.84
C ARG A 366 -18.34 13.42 15.46
N SER A 367 -17.84 14.52 16.04
CA SER A 367 -18.29 15.86 15.66
C SER A 367 -18.25 15.99 14.14
N LEU A 368 -19.32 16.52 13.53
CA LEU A 368 -19.42 16.71 12.08
C LEU A 368 -18.15 17.37 11.52
N LYS A 369 -17.63 18.41 12.20
CA LYS A 369 -16.38 19.09 11.82
C LYS A 369 -15.17 18.15 11.67
N LYS A 370 -15.05 17.15 12.55
CA LYS A 370 -13.96 16.16 12.47
C LYS A 370 -14.13 15.24 11.27
N ARG A 371 -15.35 14.82 10.96
CA ARG A 371 -15.65 13.97 9.78
C ARG A 371 -15.32 14.71 8.48
N GLU A 372 -15.71 15.97 8.40
CA GLU A 372 -15.40 16.83 7.25
C GLU A 372 -13.90 17.06 7.09
N SER A 373 -13.17 17.25 8.19
CA SER A 373 -11.70 17.33 8.16
C SER A 373 -11.03 16.02 7.74
N GLU A 374 -11.55 14.85 8.15
CA GLU A 374 -11.01 13.55 7.74
C GLU A 374 -11.25 13.25 6.26
N LYS A 375 -12.41 13.66 5.72
CA LYS A 375 -12.71 13.63 4.29
C LYS A 375 -11.72 14.45 3.48
N GLN A 376 -11.50 15.70 3.91
CA GLN A 376 -10.52 16.57 3.29
C GLN A 376 -9.11 15.97 3.37
N TYR A 377 -8.72 15.45 4.53
CA TYR A 377 -7.41 14.83 4.74
C TYR A 377 -7.16 13.65 3.79
N LEU A 378 -8.13 12.75 3.62
CA LEU A 378 -7.98 11.60 2.72
C LEU A 378 -7.96 12.00 1.24
N LEU A 379 -8.75 13.01 0.86
CA LEU A 379 -8.68 13.59 -0.48
C LEU A 379 -7.31 14.21 -0.74
N ASP A 380 -6.79 15.00 0.21
CA ASP A 380 -5.47 15.60 0.11
C ASP A 380 -4.36 14.54 0.06
N ALA A 381 -4.47 13.48 0.87
CA ALA A 381 -3.55 12.36 0.83
C ALA A 381 -3.54 11.66 -0.54
N TYR A 382 -4.72 11.52 -1.18
CA TYR A 382 -4.83 10.95 -2.53
C TYR A 382 -4.15 11.85 -3.56
N LYS A 383 -4.48 13.15 -3.57
CA LYS A 383 -3.92 14.14 -4.49
C LYS A 383 -2.39 14.20 -4.40
N HIS A 384 -1.84 14.17 -3.18
CA HIS A 384 -0.40 14.18 -2.97
C HIS A 384 0.27 12.82 -3.21
N ARG A 385 -0.50 11.75 -3.51
CA ARG A 385 -0.01 10.36 -3.58
C ARG A 385 0.78 9.99 -2.32
N GLY A 386 0.34 10.54 -1.18
CA GLY A 386 1.00 10.44 0.11
C GLY A 386 0.52 9.21 0.89
N TYR A 387 1.47 8.35 1.28
CA TYR A 387 1.18 7.13 2.04
C TYR A 387 2.33 6.65 2.91
N PHE A 388 3.57 6.71 2.40
CA PHE A 388 4.73 6.10 3.08
C PHE A 388 5.48 7.04 4.04
N TYR A 389 5.37 8.36 3.83
CA TYR A 389 6.10 9.39 4.57
C TYR A 389 5.17 10.52 5.00
N GLY A 390 5.57 11.26 6.02
CA GLY A 390 4.82 12.46 6.44
C GLY A 390 4.71 13.48 5.30
N PRO A 391 3.62 14.27 5.26
CA PRO A 391 2.57 14.38 6.29
C PRO A 391 1.46 13.31 6.21
N PHE A 392 1.37 12.57 5.10
CA PHE A 392 0.34 11.55 4.88
C PHE A 392 0.96 10.16 5.01
N LYS A 393 1.04 9.66 6.25
CA LYS A 393 1.63 8.35 6.56
C LYS A 393 0.55 7.39 7.05
N SER A 394 0.40 6.27 6.33
CA SER A 394 -0.54 5.20 6.66
C SER A 394 0.17 3.84 6.77
N PRO A 395 -0.38 2.88 7.54
CA PRO A 395 0.07 1.49 7.50
C PRO A 395 -0.02 0.93 6.08
N HIS A 396 1.07 0.35 5.60
CA HIS A 396 1.16 -0.38 4.32
C HIS A 396 1.27 -1.87 4.60
N PHE A 397 1.02 -2.71 3.60
CA PHE A 397 1.26 -4.16 3.62
C PHE A 397 2.24 -4.54 2.51
N VAL A 398 2.64 -5.80 2.43
CA VAL A 398 3.56 -6.28 1.38
C VAL A 398 2.78 -7.10 0.36
N LEU A 399 2.96 -6.80 -0.92
CA LEU A 399 2.52 -7.67 -2.03
C LEU A 399 3.69 -7.94 -2.96
N ASN A 400 3.67 -9.10 -3.60
CA ASN A 400 4.63 -9.45 -4.63
C ASN A 400 4.20 -8.92 -6.02
N THR A 401 5.06 -9.09 -7.02
CA THR A 401 4.79 -8.64 -8.40
C THR A 401 3.62 -9.36 -9.07
N GLU A 402 3.38 -10.63 -8.73
CA GLU A 402 2.31 -11.47 -9.28
C GLU A 402 0.94 -10.97 -8.77
N GLU A 403 0.84 -10.67 -7.47
CA GLU A 403 -0.33 -10.08 -6.82
C GLU A 403 -0.63 -8.68 -7.38
N LEU A 404 0.40 -7.83 -7.50
CA LEU A 404 0.26 -6.49 -8.07
C LEU A 404 -0.17 -6.51 -9.54
N ALA A 405 0.37 -7.42 -10.34
CA ALA A 405 -0.05 -7.60 -11.73
C ALA A 405 -1.50 -8.08 -11.83
N THR A 406 -1.97 -8.84 -10.84
CA THR A 406 -3.38 -9.27 -10.80
C THR A 406 -4.30 -8.08 -10.49
N LEU A 407 -3.90 -7.19 -9.58
CA LEU A 407 -4.66 -5.99 -9.20
C LEU A 407 -4.66 -4.88 -10.25
N PHE A 408 -3.55 -4.75 -10.97
CA PHE A 408 -3.37 -3.72 -11.98
C PHE A 408 -2.74 -4.38 -13.19
N HIS A 409 -3.56 -4.70 -14.19
CA HIS A 409 -3.14 -5.03 -15.54
C HIS A 409 -4.09 -4.40 -16.55
N LEU A 410 -3.66 -4.41 -17.82
CA LEU A 410 -4.48 -3.89 -18.90
C LEU A 410 -5.46 -5.00 -19.32
N PRO A 411 -6.78 -4.77 -19.23
CA PRO A 411 -7.78 -5.79 -19.52
C PRO A 411 -7.70 -6.24 -20.98
N GLY A 412 -7.99 -7.52 -21.21
CA GLY A 412 -8.06 -8.10 -22.54
C GLY A 412 -9.31 -7.70 -23.33
N GLY A 413 -9.53 -8.37 -24.47
CA GLY A 413 -10.72 -8.15 -25.31
C GLY A 413 -12.03 -8.57 -24.64
N VAL A 414 -11.96 -9.40 -23.60
CA VAL A 414 -13.11 -9.92 -22.83
C VAL A 414 -13.92 -8.83 -22.16
N SER A 415 -13.25 -7.79 -21.64
CA SER A 415 -13.95 -6.62 -21.12
C SER A 415 -14.48 -5.84 -22.32
N THR A 416 -15.77 -5.96 -22.63
CA THR A 416 -16.41 -5.26 -23.76
C THR A 416 -16.89 -3.85 -23.39
N THR A 417 -16.47 -3.34 -22.23
CA THR A 417 -16.96 -2.09 -21.66
C THR A 417 -16.80 -0.93 -22.67
N PRO A 418 -17.91 -0.37 -23.20
CA PRO A 418 -17.86 0.64 -24.26
C PRO A 418 -17.29 1.97 -23.77
N THR A 419 -17.20 2.16 -22.45
CA THR A 419 -16.71 3.37 -21.80
C THR A 419 -15.19 3.48 -21.76
N PHE A 420 -14.46 2.50 -22.28
CA PHE A 420 -13.06 2.70 -22.63
C PHE A 420 -12.97 3.58 -23.88
N THR A 421 -12.29 4.71 -23.78
CA THR A 421 -11.79 5.46 -24.94
C THR A 421 -10.65 4.67 -25.58
N ARG A 422 -11.00 3.57 -26.27
CA ARG A 422 -10.04 2.77 -27.03
C ARG A 422 -9.66 3.52 -28.30
N ILE A 423 -8.39 3.42 -28.67
CA ILE A 423 -7.90 4.03 -29.90
C ILE A 423 -8.37 3.15 -31.08
N ASP A 424 -9.00 3.76 -32.07
CA ASP A 424 -9.65 3.07 -33.19
C ASP A 424 -8.68 2.33 -34.13
N SER A 425 -7.45 2.80 -34.25
CA SER A 425 -6.43 2.22 -35.12
C SER A 425 -5.05 2.30 -34.46
N LYS A 426 -4.31 1.17 -34.43
CA LYS A 426 -2.88 1.18 -34.12
C LYS A 426 -2.18 2.12 -35.12
N LYS A 427 -1.29 3.01 -34.67
CA LYS A 427 -0.44 3.78 -35.60
C LYS A 427 0.32 2.78 -36.46
N SER A 428 -0.04 2.72 -37.75
CA SER A 428 0.73 1.94 -38.72
C SER A 428 2.16 2.45 -38.68
N GLN A 429 3.14 1.56 -38.51
CA GLN A 429 4.51 1.91 -38.85
C GLN A 429 4.50 2.38 -40.31
N ALA A 430 5.21 3.47 -40.59
CA ALA A 430 5.41 3.89 -41.97
C ALA A 430 6.04 2.71 -42.74
N PRO A 431 5.57 2.38 -43.96
CA PRO A 431 6.20 1.34 -44.75
C PRO A 431 7.69 1.66 -44.88
N THR A 432 8.55 0.66 -44.70
CA THR A 432 10.02 0.79 -44.74
C THR A 432 10.57 1.28 -46.10
N ASN A 433 9.69 1.55 -47.07
CA ASN A 433 10.01 1.79 -48.46
C ASN A 433 9.56 3.19 -48.95
N LEU A 434 9.65 4.20 -48.08
CA LEU A 434 9.60 5.59 -48.54
C LEU A 434 10.99 5.97 -49.08
N PRO A 435 11.11 6.39 -50.35
CA PRO A 435 12.35 6.99 -50.83
C PRO A 435 12.61 8.27 -50.04
N VAL A 436 13.86 8.42 -49.58
CA VAL A 436 14.37 9.58 -48.84
C VAL A 436 14.27 10.85 -49.69
#